data_AF-A0A0C2IPS0-F1
#
_entry.id   AF-A0A0C2IPS0-F1
#
_cell.length_a   1.000
_cell.length_b   1.000
_cell.length_c   1.000
_cell.angle_alpha   90.00
_cell.angle_beta   90.00
_cell.angle_gamma   90.00
#
_symmetry.space_group_name_H-M   'P 1'
#
loop_
_entity.id
_entity.type
_entity.pdbx_description
1 polymer ?
#
loop_
_entity_poly.entity_id
_entity_poly.type
_entity_poly.pdbx_seq_one_letter_code
_entity_poly.pdbx_strand_id
1 'polypeptide(L)'
;MADVQSATSQVTNDPKTSAESASGAADTKDKDTKDTKDKDPEAEKKEQDKKLAQQITTALERCLDKVKPICDMITQKMEAADRQPKDELDEEGLVKEVKPLIEEGGKILTEANGVVRGLDPDGRIQSQAKHHAATHEATPEEYHLADVLKELTGKVTTTIDGAKKKLENMPKAKKELNPLWGLLSEPLAQILAAVGLLLSGVLGLVGKLLGGLGLGGLVDNLLGGLGLDKILDSLGLGSVTSSLTGKK
;
A
#
# COMPACT_ATOMS: atom_id res chain seq x y z
N MET A 1 -26.29 -44.97 -47.32
CA MET A 1 -27.36 -45.99 -47.28
C MET A 1 -27.85 -46.02 -45.85
N ALA A 2 -29.09 -45.75 -45.47
CA ALA A 2 -30.34 -45.31 -46.10
C ALA A 2 -31.19 -44.89 -44.88
N ASP A 3 -31.70 -43.65 -44.84
CA ASP A 3 -33.12 -43.32 -45.04
C ASP A 3 -34.03 -43.67 -43.83
N VAL A 4 -34.65 -42.66 -43.17
CA VAL A 4 -36.06 -42.19 -43.36
C VAL A 4 -36.98 -42.87 -42.28
N GLN A 5 -38.04 -42.32 -41.65
CA GLN A 5 -39.10 -41.30 -41.86
C GLN A 5 -39.63 -40.93 -40.42
N SER A 6 -39.97 -39.69 -40.05
CA SER A 6 -41.11 -38.81 -40.38
C SER A 6 -42.48 -39.13 -39.72
N ALA A 7 -43.05 -38.12 -39.04
CA ALA A 7 -44.48 -37.73 -39.00
C ALA A 7 -44.61 -36.54 -38.01
N THR A 8 -44.69 -35.27 -38.44
CA THR A 8 -45.84 -34.53 -39.02
C THR A 8 -46.98 -34.27 -38.03
N SER A 9 -47.21 -33.00 -37.68
CA SER A 9 -48.50 -32.30 -37.86
C SER A 9 -48.36 -30.80 -37.59
N GLN A 10 -48.40 -30.02 -38.68
CA GLN A 10 -48.77 -28.60 -38.70
C GLN A 10 -50.30 -28.52 -38.81
N VAL A 11 -50.91 -27.53 -38.15
CA VAL A 11 -52.17 -26.93 -38.63
C VAL A 11 -52.00 -25.42 -38.60
N THR A 12 -52.13 -24.86 -39.79
CA THR A 12 -52.14 -23.47 -40.19
C THR A 12 -53.50 -22.82 -39.87
N ASN A 13 -53.53 -21.48 -39.76
CA ASN A 13 -54.32 -20.62 -40.66
C ASN A 13 -54.18 -19.14 -40.30
N ASP A 14 -53.53 -18.42 -41.22
CA ASP A 14 -53.63 -16.98 -41.52
C ASP A 14 -54.96 -16.68 -42.28
N PRO A 15 -55.23 -15.46 -42.83
CA PRO A 15 -55.13 -14.09 -42.28
C PRO A 15 -56.34 -13.17 -42.66
N LYS A 16 -56.25 -11.90 -42.21
CA LYS A 16 -56.66 -10.65 -42.92
C LYS A 16 -58.10 -10.14 -42.70
N THR A 17 -58.25 -8.85 -42.33
CA THR A 17 -58.74 -7.75 -43.21
C THR A 17 -59.27 -6.51 -42.42
N SER A 18 -58.74 -5.34 -42.79
CA SER A 18 -59.29 -3.95 -42.82
C SER A 18 -59.62 -3.10 -41.57
N ALA A 19 -58.84 -2.00 -41.46
CA ALA A 19 -59.19 -0.57 -41.36
C ALA A 19 -60.56 -0.12 -40.80
N GLU A 20 -60.57 0.87 -39.87
CA GLU A 20 -61.00 2.27 -40.12
C GLU A 20 -60.81 3.15 -38.85
N SER A 21 -60.54 4.43 -39.06
CA SER A 21 -60.21 5.49 -38.10
C SER A 21 -61.44 6.10 -37.39
N ALA A 22 -61.30 6.62 -36.15
CA ALA A 22 -61.70 7.99 -35.74
C ALA A 22 -61.69 8.23 -34.21
N SER A 23 -60.95 9.27 -33.81
CA SER A 23 -61.32 10.40 -32.91
C SER A 23 -61.98 10.15 -31.54
N GLY A 24 -61.36 10.67 -30.47
CA GLY A 24 -62.09 11.15 -29.28
C GLY A 24 -61.29 11.23 -27.98
N ALA A 25 -61.11 12.45 -27.47
CA ALA A 25 -60.39 12.88 -26.27
C ALA A 25 -60.63 12.10 -24.96
N ALA A 26 -59.57 11.97 -24.14
CA ALA A 26 -59.63 12.09 -22.67
C ALA A 26 -58.22 12.27 -22.06
N ASP A 27 -58.06 13.38 -21.35
CA ASP A 27 -56.92 13.76 -20.50
C ASP A 27 -57.09 13.08 -19.13
N THR A 28 -56.21 12.15 -18.73
CA THR A 28 -55.78 11.95 -17.32
C THR A 28 -54.60 10.95 -17.17
N LYS A 29 -53.43 11.49 -16.82
CA LYS A 29 -52.53 11.08 -15.72
C LYS A 29 -52.34 9.58 -15.38
N ASP A 30 -51.17 9.03 -15.74
CA ASP A 30 -50.35 8.12 -14.91
C ASP A 30 -48.92 8.11 -15.49
N LYS A 31 -47.94 8.75 -14.84
CA LYS A 31 -47.04 8.16 -13.84
C LYS A 31 -46.17 7.04 -14.43
N ASP A 32 -45.08 7.43 -15.09
CA ASP A 32 -43.85 6.64 -15.05
C ASP A 32 -42.65 7.57 -14.92
N THR A 33 -42.31 7.79 -13.65
CA THR A 33 -41.01 8.20 -13.13
C THR A 33 -39.93 7.31 -13.74
N LYS A 34 -39.20 7.83 -14.73
CA LYS A 34 -37.88 7.32 -15.07
C LYS A 34 -36.86 8.37 -14.66
N ASP A 35 -36.61 8.43 -13.35
CA ASP A 35 -35.41 9.04 -12.79
C ASP A 35 -34.19 8.23 -13.24
N THR A 36 -33.80 8.36 -14.51
CA THR A 36 -32.41 8.11 -14.93
C THR A 36 -31.58 9.27 -14.41
N LYS A 37 -31.23 9.20 -13.13
CA LYS A 37 -30.18 10.00 -12.53
C LYS A 37 -28.87 9.53 -13.17
N ASP A 38 -28.48 10.16 -14.27
CA ASP A 38 -27.14 10.04 -14.84
C ASP A 38 -26.15 10.33 -13.71
N LYS A 39 -25.53 9.27 -13.18
CA LYS A 39 -24.44 9.42 -12.23
C LYS A 39 -23.27 9.99 -13.01
N ASP A 40 -22.81 11.15 -12.59
CA ASP A 40 -21.59 11.76 -13.11
C ASP A 40 -20.43 10.74 -13.02
N PRO A 41 -19.82 10.32 -14.15
CA PRO A 41 -18.77 9.31 -14.16
C PRO A 41 -17.53 9.74 -13.38
N GLU A 42 -17.32 11.04 -13.16
CA GLU A 42 -16.24 11.55 -12.33
C GLU A 42 -16.53 11.34 -10.84
N ALA A 43 -17.78 11.57 -10.41
CA ALA A 43 -18.21 11.32 -9.03
C ALA A 43 -18.13 9.83 -8.67
N GLU A 44 -18.47 8.95 -9.62
CA GLU A 44 -18.36 7.50 -9.41
C GLU A 44 -16.91 7.04 -9.27
N LYS A 45 -15.99 7.60 -10.07
CA LYS A 45 -14.55 7.31 -9.95
C LYS A 45 -13.99 7.76 -8.61
N LYS A 46 -14.32 8.97 -8.15
CA LYS A 46 -13.90 9.51 -6.85
C LYS A 46 -14.37 8.64 -5.68
N GLU A 47 -15.61 8.15 -5.74
CA GLU A 47 -16.14 7.24 -4.72
C GLU A 47 -15.44 5.86 -4.74
N GLN A 48 -15.08 5.34 -5.91
CA GLN A 48 -14.29 4.11 -6.03
C GLN A 48 -12.87 4.30 -5.46
N ASP A 49 -12.22 5.42 -5.77
CA ASP A 49 -10.88 5.75 -5.24
C ASP A 49 -10.89 5.83 -3.71
N LYS A 50 -11.89 6.53 -3.16
CA LYS A 50 -12.11 6.63 -1.72
C LYS A 50 -12.26 5.24 -1.07
N LYS A 51 -13.10 4.37 -1.64
CA LYS A 51 -13.29 3.01 -1.14
C LYS A 51 -12.01 2.18 -1.22
N LEU A 52 -11.27 2.29 -2.32
CA LEU A 52 -10.01 1.59 -2.50
C LEU A 52 -9.00 2.01 -1.44
N ALA A 53 -8.81 3.32 -1.22
CA ALA A 53 -7.95 3.85 -0.18
C ALA A 53 -8.34 3.34 1.22
N GLN A 54 -9.64 3.33 1.54
CA GLN A 54 -10.15 2.81 2.82
C GLN A 54 -9.88 1.31 3.00
N GLN A 55 -10.09 0.50 1.96
CA GLN A 55 -9.86 -0.94 2.01
C GLN A 55 -8.37 -1.28 2.21
N ILE A 56 -7.49 -0.59 1.47
CA ILE A 56 -6.04 -0.72 1.63
C ILE A 56 -5.63 -0.30 3.04
N THR A 57 -6.14 0.85 3.52
CA THR A 57 -5.82 1.34 4.86
C THR A 57 -6.22 0.33 5.94
N THR A 58 -7.44 -0.21 5.86
CA THR A 58 -7.94 -1.23 6.79
C THR A 58 -7.09 -2.51 6.75
N ALA A 59 -6.56 -2.89 5.59
CA ALA A 59 -5.65 -4.03 5.49
C ALA A 59 -4.30 -3.76 6.17
N LEU A 60 -3.77 -2.54 6.02
CA LEU A 60 -2.50 -2.13 6.61
C LEU A 60 -2.59 -1.85 8.11
N GLU A 61 -3.71 -1.35 8.63
CA GLU A 61 -3.96 -1.25 10.07
C GLU A 61 -3.93 -2.64 10.72
N ARG A 62 -4.62 -3.61 10.11
CA ARG A 62 -4.58 -5.01 10.59
C ARG A 62 -3.17 -5.62 10.52
N CYS A 63 -2.37 -5.24 9.52
CA CYS A 63 -0.97 -5.63 9.44
C CYS A 63 -0.17 -4.99 10.59
N LEU A 64 -0.36 -3.70 10.81
CA LEU A 64 0.33 -2.92 11.83
C LEU A 64 0.05 -3.45 13.25
N ASP A 65 -1.21 -3.74 13.57
CA ASP A 65 -1.62 -4.29 14.86
C ASP A 65 -0.95 -5.62 15.19
N LYS A 66 -0.65 -6.43 14.15
CA LYS A 66 0.05 -7.71 14.31
C LYS A 66 1.56 -7.56 14.34
N VAL A 67 2.14 -6.66 13.53
CA VAL A 67 3.60 -6.52 13.42
C VAL A 67 4.20 -5.73 14.59
N LYS A 68 3.44 -4.79 15.17
CA LYS A 68 3.86 -3.99 16.34
C LYS A 68 4.36 -4.85 17.50
N PRO A 69 3.57 -5.79 18.05
CA PRO A 69 4.01 -6.62 19.16
C PRO A 69 5.22 -7.50 18.81
N ILE A 70 5.34 -7.95 17.55
CA ILE A 70 6.52 -8.70 17.09
C ILE A 70 7.77 -7.82 17.15
N CYS A 71 7.68 -6.60 16.63
CA CYS A 71 8.76 -5.62 16.67
C CYS A 71 9.15 -5.24 18.11
N ASP A 72 8.17 -5.13 19.01
CA ASP A 72 8.41 -4.91 20.45
C ASP A 72 9.15 -6.09 21.08
N MET A 73 8.73 -7.32 20.80
CA MET A 73 9.42 -8.51 21.30
C MET A 73 10.86 -8.58 20.80
N ILE A 74 11.11 -8.34 19.50
CA ILE A 74 12.47 -8.27 18.95
C ILE A 74 13.28 -7.22 19.72
N THR A 75 12.74 -6.01 19.87
CA THR A 75 13.41 -4.90 20.55
C THR A 75 13.79 -5.28 21.99
N GLN A 76 12.86 -5.87 22.74
CA GLN A 76 13.09 -6.30 24.12
C GLN A 76 14.17 -7.38 24.22
N LYS A 77 14.16 -8.39 23.33
CA LYS A 77 15.18 -9.45 23.31
C LYS A 77 16.56 -8.89 22.98
N MET A 78 16.64 -7.98 22.00
CA MET A 78 17.88 -7.31 21.64
C MET A 78 18.42 -6.44 22.78
N GLU A 79 17.56 -5.68 23.46
CA GLU A 79 17.95 -4.87 24.63
C GLU A 79 18.39 -5.70 25.82
N ALA A 80 17.74 -6.85 26.07
CA ALA A 80 18.14 -7.75 27.14
C ALA A 80 19.55 -8.30 26.88
N ALA A 81 19.82 -8.77 25.66
CA ALA A 81 21.14 -9.27 25.29
C ALA A 81 22.23 -8.18 25.33
N ASP A 82 21.93 -6.97 24.85
CA ASP A 82 22.88 -5.85 24.85
C ASP A 82 23.29 -5.38 26.26
N ARG A 83 22.47 -5.68 27.28
CA ARG A 83 22.76 -5.38 28.70
C ARG A 83 23.56 -6.49 29.40
N GLN A 84 23.69 -7.67 28.81
CA GLN A 84 24.41 -8.78 29.44
C GLN A 84 25.94 -8.56 29.38
N PRO A 85 26.69 -8.95 30.42
CA PRO A 85 28.14 -9.06 30.34
C PRO A 85 28.58 -9.94 29.17
N LYS A 86 29.66 -9.57 28.48
CA LYS A 86 30.11 -10.25 27.25
C LYS A 86 30.45 -11.73 27.46
N ASP A 87 30.88 -12.10 28.65
CA ASP A 87 31.22 -13.46 29.08
C ASP A 87 29.99 -14.31 29.40
N GLU A 88 28.83 -13.69 29.66
CA GLU A 88 27.55 -14.34 29.93
C GLU A 88 26.58 -14.31 28.72
N LEU A 89 26.93 -13.56 27.66
CA LEU A 89 26.09 -13.38 26.49
C LEU A 89 25.93 -14.68 25.69
N ASP A 90 24.70 -15.18 25.66
CA ASP A 90 24.31 -16.32 24.82
C ASP A 90 23.84 -15.84 23.43
N GLU A 91 24.79 -15.67 22.51
CA GLU A 91 24.49 -15.28 21.12
C GLU A 91 23.62 -16.32 20.39
N GLU A 92 23.80 -17.62 20.66
CA GLU A 92 23.03 -18.69 20.00
C GLU A 92 21.59 -18.72 20.51
N GLY A 93 21.40 -18.54 21.81
CA GLY A 93 20.10 -18.33 22.44
C GLY A 93 19.37 -17.12 21.87
N LEU A 94 20.06 -15.97 21.74
CA LEU A 94 19.48 -14.77 21.14
C LEU A 94 18.98 -15.03 19.71
N VAL A 95 19.79 -15.72 18.89
CA VAL A 95 19.38 -16.07 17.52
C VAL A 95 18.12 -16.94 17.53
N LYS A 96 18.09 -17.97 18.38
CA LYS A 96 16.96 -18.90 18.50
C LYS A 96 15.66 -18.20 18.90
N GLU A 97 15.75 -17.14 19.70
CA GLU A 97 14.58 -16.35 20.12
C GLU A 97 14.16 -15.31 19.07
N VAL A 98 15.09 -14.63 18.42
CA VAL A 98 14.79 -13.50 17.52
C VAL A 98 14.42 -13.97 16.12
N LYS A 99 15.08 -15.01 15.59
CA LYS A 99 14.81 -15.55 14.24
C LYS A 99 13.31 -15.85 13.98
N PRO A 100 12.59 -16.61 14.83
CA PRO A 100 11.18 -16.89 14.57
C PRO A 100 10.31 -15.63 14.56
N LEU A 101 10.66 -14.60 15.35
CA LEU A 101 9.95 -13.32 15.33
C LEU A 101 10.13 -12.57 14.01
N ILE A 102 11.34 -12.58 13.45
CA ILE A 102 11.62 -11.98 12.13
C ILE A 102 10.82 -12.72 11.04
N GLU A 103 10.82 -14.05 11.06
CA GLU A 103 10.09 -14.87 10.10
C GLU A 103 8.57 -14.64 10.18
N GLU A 104 8.01 -14.56 11.39
CA GLU A 104 6.60 -14.27 11.60
C GLU A 104 6.22 -12.85 11.14
N GLY A 105 7.01 -11.85 11.52
CA GLY A 105 6.80 -10.48 11.06
C GLY A 105 6.89 -10.35 9.54
N GLY A 106 7.83 -11.05 8.91
CA GLY A 106 8.00 -11.06 7.46
C GLY A 106 6.83 -11.71 6.73
N LYS A 107 6.28 -12.79 7.30
CA LYS A 107 5.07 -13.43 6.79
C LYS A 107 3.87 -12.48 6.82
N ILE A 108 3.65 -11.77 7.92
CA ILE A 108 2.54 -10.80 8.06
C ILE A 108 2.66 -9.68 7.02
N LEU A 109 3.85 -9.10 6.85
CA LEU A 109 4.09 -8.05 5.85
C LEU A 109 3.89 -8.57 4.42
N THR A 110 4.31 -9.80 4.14
CA THR A 110 4.13 -10.44 2.82
C THR A 110 2.66 -10.69 2.51
N GLU A 111 1.87 -11.15 3.49
CA GLU A 111 0.42 -11.31 3.35
C GLU A 111 -0.26 -9.97 3.08
N ALA A 112 0.08 -8.93 3.85
CA ALA A 112 -0.47 -7.59 3.66
C ALA A 112 -0.15 -7.03 2.26
N ASN A 113 1.09 -7.19 1.80
CA ASN A 113 1.52 -6.82 0.45
C ASN A 113 0.70 -7.54 -0.64
N GLY A 114 0.42 -8.84 -0.46
CA GLY A 114 -0.45 -9.60 -1.36
C GLY A 114 -1.88 -9.04 -1.40
N VAL A 115 -2.44 -8.68 -0.25
CA VAL A 115 -3.77 -8.05 -0.15
C VAL A 115 -3.79 -6.70 -0.86
N VAL A 116 -2.78 -5.84 -0.64
CA VAL A 116 -2.68 -4.53 -1.29
C VAL A 116 -2.66 -4.69 -2.82
N ARG A 117 -1.84 -5.59 -3.35
CA ARG A 117 -1.78 -5.86 -4.80
C ARG A 117 -3.06 -6.50 -5.36
N GLY A 118 -3.76 -7.28 -4.55
CA GLY A 118 -5.06 -7.84 -4.93
C GLY A 118 -6.18 -6.80 -4.99
N LEU A 119 -6.12 -5.78 -4.12
CA LEU A 119 -7.06 -4.66 -4.11
C LEU A 119 -6.77 -3.66 -5.24
N ASP A 120 -5.51 -3.43 -5.56
CA ASP A 120 -5.07 -2.46 -6.57
C ASP A 120 -4.13 -3.09 -7.62
N PRO A 121 -4.64 -4.00 -8.50
CA PRO A 121 -3.81 -4.70 -9.48
C PRO A 121 -3.31 -3.78 -10.61
N ASP A 122 -4.01 -2.68 -10.89
CA ASP A 122 -3.67 -1.70 -11.93
C ASP A 122 -2.86 -0.51 -11.38
N GLY A 123 -2.57 -0.46 -10.08
CA GLY A 123 -1.76 0.59 -9.46
C GLY A 123 -2.46 1.95 -9.46
N ARG A 124 -3.79 1.94 -9.41
CA ARG A 124 -4.63 3.14 -9.40
C ARG A 124 -4.33 4.02 -8.19
N ILE A 125 -4.12 3.45 -7.00
CA ILE A 125 -3.78 4.25 -5.80
C ILE A 125 -2.42 4.93 -5.98
N GLN A 126 -1.44 4.22 -6.55
CA GLN A 126 -0.12 4.77 -6.84
C GLN A 126 -0.19 5.92 -7.85
N SER A 127 -0.98 5.77 -8.91
CA SER A 127 -1.16 6.82 -9.92
C SER A 127 -1.78 8.07 -9.30
N GLN A 128 -2.82 7.91 -8.48
CA GLN A 128 -3.50 9.02 -7.81
C GLN A 128 -2.61 9.70 -6.77
N ALA A 129 -1.91 8.93 -5.94
CA ALA A 129 -0.98 9.46 -4.95
C ALA A 129 0.10 10.35 -5.60
N LYS A 130 0.62 9.97 -6.78
CA LYS A 130 1.57 10.80 -7.55
C LYS A 130 0.95 12.12 -8.02
N HIS A 131 -0.28 12.06 -8.53
CA HIS A 131 -1.00 13.25 -8.99
C HIS A 131 -1.30 14.20 -7.82
N HIS A 132 -1.88 13.70 -6.74
CA HIS A 132 -2.23 14.50 -5.56
C HIS A 132 -1.01 15.02 -4.80
N ALA A 133 0.13 14.32 -4.82
CA ALA A 133 1.38 14.84 -4.26
C ALA A 133 1.92 16.04 -5.06
N ALA A 134 1.72 16.08 -6.38
CA ALA A 134 2.11 17.23 -7.20
C ALA A 134 1.19 18.43 -6.98
N THR A 135 -0.11 18.20 -6.77
CA THR A 135 -1.12 19.26 -6.63
C THR A 135 -1.41 19.67 -5.19
N HIS A 136 -0.93 18.93 -4.19
CA HIS A 136 -1.26 19.09 -2.76
C HIS A 136 -2.76 18.90 -2.44
N GLU A 137 -3.42 17.98 -3.15
CA GLU A 137 -4.88 17.77 -3.09
C GLU A 137 -5.28 16.38 -2.57
N ALA A 138 -4.48 15.79 -1.67
CA ALA A 138 -4.81 14.47 -1.12
C ALA A 138 -6.15 14.48 -0.36
N THR A 139 -6.91 13.42 -0.54
CA THR A 139 -8.19 13.20 0.16
C THR A 139 -7.95 12.80 1.63
N PRO A 140 -8.94 12.97 2.53
CA PRO A 140 -8.82 12.53 3.92
C PRO A 140 -8.44 11.05 4.05
N GLU A 141 -8.96 10.19 3.18
CA GLU A 141 -8.65 8.76 3.14
C GLU A 141 -7.21 8.47 2.72
N GLU A 142 -6.65 9.24 1.78
CA GLU A 142 -5.24 9.12 1.39
C GLU A 142 -4.30 9.64 2.48
N TYR A 143 -4.68 10.69 3.20
CA TYR A 143 -3.94 11.14 4.39
C TYR A 143 -3.90 10.06 5.47
N HIS A 144 -5.04 9.42 5.75
CA HIS A 144 -5.11 8.32 6.71
C HIS A 144 -4.25 7.13 6.28
N LEU A 145 -4.32 6.75 4.99
CA LEU A 145 -3.45 5.72 4.42
C LEU A 145 -1.96 6.05 4.60
N ALA A 146 -1.57 7.31 4.38
CA ALA A 146 -0.20 7.77 4.55
C ALA A 146 0.26 7.70 6.02
N ASP A 147 -0.61 8.02 6.98
CA ASP A 147 -0.30 7.94 8.41
C ASP A 147 -0.07 6.49 8.87
N VAL A 148 -0.93 5.57 8.45
CA VAL A 148 -0.76 4.13 8.74
C VAL A 148 0.53 3.59 8.12
N LEU A 149 0.84 3.97 6.88
CA LEU A 149 2.08 3.55 6.20
C LEU A 149 3.32 4.12 6.88
N LYS A 150 3.27 5.38 7.33
CA LYS A 150 4.33 6.00 8.12
C LYS A 150 4.56 5.24 9.42
N GLU A 151 3.50 4.92 10.15
CA GLU A 151 3.64 4.21 11.43
C GLU A 151 4.20 2.80 11.24
N LEU A 152 3.70 2.06 10.24
CA LEU A 152 4.21 0.75 9.86
C LEU A 152 5.69 0.79 9.48
N THR A 153 6.05 1.74 8.60
CA THR A 153 7.44 1.92 8.16
C THR A 153 8.33 2.27 9.33
N GLY A 154 7.96 3.28 10.11
CA GLY A 154 8.75 3.73 11.26
C GLY A 154 8.96 2.64 12.30
N LYS A 155 7.93 1.84 12.58
CA LYS A 155 8.03 0.74 13.55
C LYS A 155 9.01 -0.33 13.09
N VAL A 156 8.89 -0.78 11.84
CA VAL A 156 9.72 -1.85 11.28
C VAL A 156 11.17 -1.39 11.10
N THR A 157 11.42 -0.21 10.51
CA THR A 157 12.79 0.28 10.26
C THR A 157 13.53 0.56 11.56
N THR A 158 12.89 1.23 12.53
CA THR A 158 13.48 1.50 13.85
C THR A 158 13.88 0.21 14.56
N THR A 159 13.07 -0.85 14.43
CA THR A 159 13.36 -2.16 15.02
C THR A 159 14.57 -2.80 14.34
N ILE A 160 14.62 -2.82 13.01
CA ILE A 160 15.74 -3.40 12.23
C ILE A 160 17.05 -2.68 12.56
N ASP A 161 17.05 -1.35 12.53
CA ASP A 161 18.27 -0.56 12.73
C ASP A 161 18.74 -0.60 14.18
N GLY A 162 17.80 -0.53 15.13
CA GLY A 162 18.07 -0.70 16.54
C GLY A 162 18.68 -2.07 16.87
N ALA A 163 18.19 -3.13 16.22
CA ALA A 163 18.75 -4.48 16.35
C ALA A 163 20.13 -4.58 15.72
N LYS A 164 20.32 -4.10 14.48
CA LYS A 164 21.61 -4.12 13.77
C LYS A 164 22.72 -3.41 14.55
N LYS A 165 22.42 -2.28 15.17
CA LYS A 165 23.37 -1.52 16.00
C LYS A 165 23.83 -2.33 17.21
N LYS A 166 22.91 -3.01 17.90
CA LYS A 166 23.23 -3.87 19.07
C LYS A 166 24.05 -5.10 18.67
N LEU A 167 23.81 -5.64 17.47
CA LEU A 167 24.57 -6.76 16.93
C LEU A 167 26.03 -6.42 16.58
N GLU A 168 26.45 -5.16 16.60
CA GLU A 168 27.83 -4.77 16.24
C GLU A 168 28.90 -5.48 17.06
N ASN A 169 28.59 -5.77 18.34
CA ASN A 169 29.50 -6.45 19.27
C ASN A 169 29.17 -7.96 19.45
N MET A 170 28.29 -8.52 18.63
CA MET A 170 27.80 -9.91 18.71
C MET A 170 28.07 -10.64 17.38
N PRO A 171 29.31 -11.06 17.10
CA PRO A 171 29.72 -11.49 15.76
C PRO A 171 29.00 -12.75 15.26
N LYS A 172 28.63 -13.69 16.14
CA LYS A 172 27.88 -14.90 15.75
C LYS A 172 26.43 -14.55 15.46
N ALA A 173 25.75 -13.87 16.39
CA ALA A 173 24.37 -13.46 16.24
C ALA A 173 24.19 -12.52 15.03
N LYS A 174 25.13 -11.60 14.81
CA LYS A 174 25.17 -10.71 13.64
C LYS A 174 25.21 -11.50 12.34
N LYS A 175 26.05 -12.53 12.25
CA LYS A 175 26.19 -13.37 11.05
C LYS A 175 24.89 -14.10 10.71
N GLU A 176 24.14 -14.54 11.73
CA GLU A 176 22.91 -15.30 11.53
C GLU A 176 21.66 -14.43 11.34
N LEU A 177 21.55 -13.32 12.08
CA LEU A 177 20.36 -12.44 12.03
C LEU A 177 20.42 -11.41 10.90
N ASN A 178 21.60 -10.90 10.53
CA ASN A 178 21.67 -9.85 9.50
C ASN A 178 21.04 -10.23 8.15
N PRO A 179 21.24 -11.45 7.64
CA PRO A 179 20.58 -11.88 6.40
C PRO A 179 19.06 -11.93 6.51
N LEU A 180 18.50 -12.11 7.71
CA LEU A 180 17.07 -12.29 7.92
C LEU A 180 16.28 -10.98 7.90
N TRP A 181 16.92 -9.83 8.15
CA TRP A 181 16.22 -8.53 8.12
C TRP A 181 15.56 -8.22 6.77
N GLY A 182 16.03 -8.84 5.69
CA GLY A 182 15.39 -8.80 4.37
C GLY A 182 13.93 -9.26 4.39
N LEU A 183 13.60 -10.24 5.23
CA LEU A 183 12.24 -10.77 5.38
C LEU A 183 11.24 -9.71 5.86
N LEU A 184 11.71 -8.69 6.57
CA LEU A 184 10.89 -7.55 7.00
C LEU A 184 10.98 -6.39 6.00
N SER A 185 12.21 -6.03 5.58
CA SER A 185 12.42 -4.83 4.77
C SER A 185 11.90 -4.96 3.33
N GLU A 186 12.00 -6.15 2.73
CA GLU A 186 11.57 -6.36 1.34
C GLU A 186 10.04 -6.22 1.16
N PRO A 187 9.17 -6.95 1.90
CA PRO A 187 7.73 -6.79 1.73
C PRO A 187 7.26 -5.39 2.16
N LEU A 188 7.90 -4.76 3.16
CA LEU A 188 7.62 -3.37 3.50
C LEU A 188 7.90 -2.42 2.32
N ALA A 189 9.07 -2.53 1.68
CA ALA A 189 9.42 -1.72 0.53
C ALA A 189 8.45 -1.96 -0.65
N GLN A 190 8.01 -3.20 -0.84
CA GLN A 190 7.02 -3.54 -1.86
C GLN A 190 5.64 -2.93 -1.60
N ILE A 191 5.17 -2.86 -0.34
CA ILE A 191 3.95 -2.15 0.04
C ILE A 191 4.07 -0.66 -0.31
N LEU A 192 5.19 -0.04 0.08
CA LEU A 192 5.42 1.39 -0.21
C LEU A 192 5.47 1.67 -1.72
N ALA A 193 6.05 0.76 -2.50
CA ALA A 193 6.07 0.84 -3.95
C ALA A 193 4.67 0.73 -4.56
N ALA A 194 3.87 -0.23 -4.08
CA ALA A 194 2.50 -0.46 -4.54
C ALA A 194 1.58 0.72 -4.23
N VAL A 195 1.77 1.42 -3.11
CA VAL A 195 0.97 2.60 -2.74
C VAL A 195 1.52 3.90 -3.35
N GLY A 196 2.71 3.87 -3.95
CA GLY A 196 3.29 5.04 -4.64
C GLY A 196 3.98 6.06 -3.73
N LEU A 197 4.26 5.70 -2.48
CA LEU A 197 4.84 6.61 -1.49
C LEU A 197 6.35 6.85 -1.64
N LEU A 198 7.01 6.09 -2.52
CA LEU A 198 8.46 6.19 -2.77
C LEU A 198 8.88 7.42 -3.57
N LEU A 199 7.94 8.22 -4.08
CA LEU A 199 8.23 9.40 -4.90
C LEU A 199 7.70 10.68 -4.23
N SER A 200 8.62 11.40 -3.59
CA SER A 200 8.58 12.80 -3.15
C SER A 200 7.58 13.22 -2.06
N GLY A 201 6.35 12.69 -2.01
CA GLY A 201 5.29 13.16 -1.11
C GLY A 201 5.43 12.67 0.35
N VAL A 202 5.51 11.35 0.56
CA VAL A 202 5.52 10.78 1.91
C VAL A 202 6.94 10.56 2.45
N LEU A 203 7.96 10.36 1.62
CA LEU A 203 9.36 10.43 2.09
C LEU A 203 9.70 11.81 2.66
N GLY A 204 9.15 12.88 2.10
CA GLY A 204 9.29 14.23 2.66
C GLY A 204 8.59 14.39 4.01
N LEU A 205 7.44 13.73 4.21
CA LEU A 205 6.70 13.76 5.48
C LEU A 205 7.33 12.83 6.54
N VAL A 206 7.67 11.60 6.19
CA VAL A 206 8.41 10.64 7.01
C VAL A 206 9.79 11.21 7.35
N GLY A 207 10.47 11.85 6.40
CA GLY A 207 11.73 12.56 6.61
C GLY A 207 11.62 13.75 7.57
N LYS A 208 10.60 14.60 7.42
CA LYS A 208 10.35 15.73 8.34
C LYS A 208 9.97 15.27 9.75
N LEU A 209 9.22 14.17 9.87
CA LEU A 209 8.76 13.64 11.16
C LEU A 209 9.84 12.84 11.88
N LEU A 210 10.63 12.03 11.16
CA LEU A 210 11.81 11.35 11.71
C LEU A 210 12.94 12.35 11.99
N GLY A 211 13.10 13.39 11.17
CA GLY A 211 13.96 14.54 11.45
C GLY A 211 13.55 15.28 12.72
N GLY A 212 12.24 15.42 12.98
CA GLY A 212 11.70 15.99 14.22
C GLY A 212 11.87 15.11 15.47
N LEU A 213 12.05 13.80 15.31
CA LEU A 213 12.29 12.82 16.38
C LEU A 213 13.78 12.53 16.64
N GLY A 214 14.69 13.23 15.94
CA GLY A 214 16.14 13.00 16.05
C GLY A 214 16.66 11.76 15.30
N LEU A 215 15.83 11.16 14.45
CA LEU A 215 16.17 10.02 13.58
C LEU A 215 16.55 10.47 12.16
N GLY A 216 16.93 11.73 11.95
CA GLY A 216 17.28 12.29 10.63
C GLY A 216 18.32 11.45 9.87
N GLY A 217 19.36 10.97 10.56
CA GLY A 217 20.37 10.09 9.95
C GLY A 217 19.88 8.70 9.53
N LEU A 218 18.71 8.24 10.03
CA LEU A 218 18.08 6.98 9.63
C LEU A 218 17.38 7.10 8.28
N VAL A 219 16.82 8.29 8.01
CA VAL A 219 16.19 8.63 6.73
C VAL A 219 17.25 8.87 5.67
N ASP A 220 18.33 9.57 6.01
CA ASP A 220 19.43 9.82 5.06
C ASP A 220 20.10 8.51 4.60
N ASN A 221 20.21 7.51 5.48
CA ASN A 221 20.73 6.19 5.11
C ASN A 221 19.75 5.34 4.28
N LEU A 222 18.43 5.47 4.49
CA LEU A 222 17.42 4.78 3.69
C LEU A 222 17.24 5.45 2.31
N LEU A 223 17.25 6.78 2.25
CA LEU A 223 17.20 7.56 1.02
C LEU A 223 18.48 7.39 0.19
N GLY A 224 19.64 7.46 0.83
CA GLY A 224 20.93 7.22 0.19
C GLY A 224 21.13 5.76 -0.24
N GLY A 225 20.64 4.80 0.56
CA GLY A 225 20.70 3.37 0.24
C GLY A 225 19.79 2.93 -0.90
N LEU A 226 18.67 3.63 -1.11
CA LEU A 226 17.74 3.40 -2.24
C LEU A 226 18.09 4.22 -3.50
N GLY A 227 19.18 5.00 -3.47
CA GLY A 227 19.64 5.80 -4.61
C GLY A 227 18.75 7.01 -4.93
N LEU A 228 17.88 7.41 -4.00
CA LEU A 228 16.97 8.55 -4.17
C LEU A 228 17.71 9.88 -4.24
N ASP A 229 18.92 9.96 -3.68
CA ASP A 229 19.80 11.14 -3.82
C ASP A 229 20.11 11.47 -5.29
N LYS A 230 20.25 10.45 -6.15
CA LYS A 230 20.45 10.66 -7.59
C LYS A 230 19.18 11.09 -8.32
N ILE A 231 18.02 10.73 -7.79
CA ILE A 231 16.72 11.15 -8.32
C ILE A 231 16.44 12.60 -7.88
N LEU A 232 16.80 12.98 -6.65
CA LEU A 232 16.70 14.36 -6.16
C LEU A 232 17.67 15.30 -6.89
N ASP A 233 18.89 14.86 -7.17
CA ASP A 233 19.86 15.62 -7.97
C ASP A 233 19.43 15.75 -9.44
N SER A 234 18.86 14.69 -10.02
CA SER A 234 18.37 14.72 -11.42
C SER A 234 17.02 15.44 -11.59
N LEU A 235 16.27 15.67 -10.51
CA LEU A 235 15.06 16.51 -10.48
C LEU A 235 15.35 18.00 -10.22
N GLY A 236 16.63 18.41 -10.23
CA GLY A 236 17.02 19.82 -10.33
C GLY A 236 17.19 20.57 -9.02
N LEU A 237 17.06 19.91 -7.86
CA LEU A 237 17.30 20.53 -6.55
C LEU A 237 18.77 20.90 -6.30
N GLY A 238 19.72 20.28 -7.01
CA GLY A 238 21.15 20.67 -6.98
C GLY A 238 21.45 22.04 -7.63
N SER A 239 20.57 22.52 -8.52
CA SER A 239 20.78 23.79 -9.24
C SER A 239 20.41 25.03 -8.41
N VAL A 240 19.43 24.91 -7.52
CA VAL A 240 18.96 26.02 -6.67
C VAL A 240 19.85 26.26 -5.45
N THR A 241 20.49 25.23 -4.90
CA THR A 241 21.47 25.37 -3.80
C THR A 241 22.80 26.00 -4.26
N SER A 242 23.24 25.68 -5.48
CA SER A 242 24.46 26.28 -6.08
C SER A 242 24.28 27.78 -6.39
N SER A 243 23.06 28.20 -6.68
CA SER A 243 22.72 29.59 -7.00
C SER A 243 22.60 30.49 -5.75
N LEU A 244 22.39 29.90 -4.57
CA LEU A 244 22.26 30.61 -3.29
C LEU A 244 23.56 30.61 -2.47
N THR A 245 24.47 29.65 -2.69
CA THR A 245 25.69 29.54 -1.88
C THR A 245 26.90 30.27 -2.48
N GLY A 246 26.75 30.90 -3.65
CA GLY A 246 27.67 31.94 -4.15
C GLY A 246 29.16 31.63 -3.94
N LYS A 247 29.61 30.44 -4.32
CA LYS A 247 31.03 30.08 -4.25
C LYS A 247 31.48 29.58 -5.60
N LYS A 248 32.20 30.47 -6.29
CA LYS A 248 33.01 30.16 -7.47
C LYS A 248 34.10 29.16 -7.11
#